data_AF-A0A9D8XIA8-F1
#
_entry.id   AF-A0A9D8XIA8-F1
#
_cell.length_a   1.000
_cell.length_b   1.000
_cell.length_c   1.000
_cell.angle_alpha   90.00
_cell.angle_beta   90.00
_cell.angle_gamma   90.00
#
_symmetry.space_group_name_H-M   'P 1'
#
loop_
_entity.id
_entity.type
_entity.pdbx_description
1 polymer ?
#
loop_
_entity_poly.entity_id
_entity_poly.type
_entity_poly.pdbx_seq_one_letter_code
_entity_poly.pdbx_strand_id
1 'polypeptide(L)'
;MSQEIEINVLRNEEMSQENDMGFSEEDLQVPLLAPELNKRERYKKNKRQQGIVGLIRNNPIITMEELAEKLDVNERTIHRDMEELKQIVEHVGPTKGGYWRIKT
;
A
#
# COMPACT_ATOMS: atom_id res chain seq x y z
N MET A 1 -30.66 44.80 10.51
CA MET A 1 -31.34 43.75 11.30
C MET A 1 -31.40 42.54 10.38
N SER A 2 -30.32 41.77 10.29
CA SER A 2 -30.04 40.55 11.07
C SER A 2 -30.93 39.40 10.60
N GLN A 3 -30.47 38.28 10.02
CA GLN A 3 -29.15 37.71 9.75
C GLN A 3 -29.28 36.74 8.54
N GLU A 4 -28.31 36.75 7.63
CA GLU A 4 -28.08 35.73 6.61
C GLU A 4 -27.46 34.47 7.25
N ILE A 5 -27.91 33.28 6.87
CA ILE A 5 -27.22 32.01 7.14
C ILE A 5 -26.73 31.48 5.80
N GLU A 6 -25.54 31.92 5.41
CA GLU A 6 -24.73 31.28 4.37
C GLU A 6 -23.42 30.77 4.98
N ILE A 7 -23.37 29.44 5.08
CA ILE A 7 -22.27 28.55 4.74
C ILE A 7 -20.85 29.17 4.66
N ASN A 8 -19.98 28.66 5.53
CA ASN A 8 -18.56 28.35 5.29
C ASN A 8 -17.58 29.51 5.05
N VAL A 9 -16.86 29.93 6.10
CA VAL A 9 -15.51 30.48 5.98
C VAL A 9 -14.64 30.04 7.17
N LEU A 10 -13.64 29.23 6.83
CA LEU A 10 -12.29 29.04 7.41
C LEU A 10 -11.93 29.57 8.81
N ARG A 11 -10.99 28.81 9.40
CA ARG A 11 -9.67 29.26 9.94
C ARG A 11 -9.53 29.01 11.44
N ASN A 12 -8.54 28.32 12.03
CA ASN A 12 -7.33 27.59 11.63
C ASN A 12 -6.70 26.97 12.91
N GLU A 13 -5.75 26.03 12.72
CA GLU A 13 -4.53 25.76 13.54
C GLU A 13 -4.71 25.25 14.99
N GLU A 14 -4.09 24.16 15.46
CA GLU A 14 -2.65 23.83 15.48
C GLU A 14 -2.45 22.30 15.30
N MET A 15 -1.68 21.79 14.33
CA MET A 15 -0.22 21.67 14.27
C MET A 15 0.46 20.92 15.44
N SER A 16 0.97 19.72 15.14
CA SER A 16 2.23 19.19 15.69
C SER A 16 2.80 18.13 14.72
N GLN A 17 3.59 18.65 13.78
CA GLN A 17 4.86 18.16 13.21
C GLN A 17 5.10 16.65 13.00
N GLU A 18 5.79 16.14 11.98
CA GLU A 18 6.39 16.60 10.71
C GLU A 18 6.87 15.29 10.04
N ASN A 19 6.65 15.12 8.73
CA ASN A 19 7.59 14.48 7.80
C ASN A 19 6.98 14.49 6.37
N ASP A 20 7.46 15.49 5.63
CA ASP A 20 7.47 15.72 4.18
C ASP A 20 7.07 14.55 3.26
N MET A 21 6.00 14.75 2.48
CA MET A 21 6.08 14.69 1.01
C MET A 21 4.86 15.42 0.43
N GLY A 22 5.06 16.68 0.06
CA GLY A 22 4.02 17.59 -0.41
C GLY A 22 3.18 17.04 -1.57
N PHE A 23 1.87 17.28 -1.47
CA PHE A 23 0.95 17.18 -2.59
C PHE A 23 0.12 18.47 -2.55
N SER A 24 0.49 19.46 -3.36
CA SER A 24 -0.35 20.65 -3.54
C SER A 24 -1.57 20.26 -4.38
N GLU A 25 -2.74 20.75 -3.98
CA GLU A 25 -4.03 20.39 -4.58
C GLU A 25 -4.22 20.95 -6.01
N GLU A 26 -3.23 21.69 -6.52
CA GLU A 26 -3.26 22.31 -7.85
C GLU A 26 -2.91 21.36 -9.01
N ASP A 27 -2.43 20.14 -8.74
CA ASP A 27 -2.11 19.14 -9.79
C ASP A 27 -3.35 18.43 -10.38
N LEU A 28 -4.57 18.81 -9.94
CA LEU A 28 -5.81 18.14 -10.33
C LEU A 28 -6.38 18.55 -11.70
N GLN A 29 -5.63 19.26 -12.55
CA GLN A 29 -6.07 19.59 -13.91
C GLN A 29 -5.20 18.94 -14.99
N VAL A 30 -5.37 17.63 -15.23
CA VAL A 30 -4.93 17.02 -16.50
C VAL A 30 -6.00 16.07 -17.08
N PRO A 31 -6.39 16.25 -18.36
CA PRO A 31 -7.45 15.48 -19.02
C PRO A 31 -7.11 14.00 -19.28
N LEU A 32 -8.19 13.22 -19.29
CA LEU A 32 -8.33 11.77 -19.46
C LEU A 32 -7.41 11.15 -20.54
N LEU A 33 -6.37 10.39 -20.13
CA LEU A 33 -5.55 9.58 -21.04
C LEU A 33 -5.28 8.20 -20.43
N ALA A 34 -5.74 7.17 -21.11
CA ALA A 34 -5.80 5.77 -20.69
C ALA A 34 -4.47 4.99 -20.42
N PRO A 35 -3.23 5.45 -20.74
CA PRO A 35 -2.03 4.67 -20.40
C PRO A 35 -1.49 4.90 -18.96
N GLU A 36 -1.87 5.98 -18.28
CA GLU A 36 -1.30 6.31 -16.95
C GLU A 36 -1.95 5.56 -15.78
N LEU A 37 -3.20 5.11 -15.91
CA LEU A 37 -3.83 4.26 -14.90
C LEU A 37 -3.03 2.96 -14.70
N ASN A 38 -2.57 2.35 -15.80
CA ASN A 38 -1.77 1.14 -15.77
C ASN A 38 -0.44 1.35 -15.02
N LYS A 39 0.20 2.50 -15.21
CA LYS A 39 1.47 2.83 -14.55
C LYS A 39 1.29 3.03 -13.04
N ARG A 40 0.27 3.77 -12.61
CA ARG A 40 -0.04 3.96 -11.19
C ARG A 40 -0.40 2.63 -10.51
N GLU A 41 -1.19 1.80 -11.15
CA GLU A 41 -1.56 0.48 -10.61
C GLU A 41 -0.36 -0.46 -10.49
N ARG A 42 0.51 -0.50 -11.51
CA ARG A 42 1.78 -1.25 -11.45
C ARG A 42 2.68 -0.75 -10.32
N TYR A 43 2.79 0.57 -10.14
CA TYR A 43 3.60 1.13 -9.06
C TYR A 43 3.08 0.70 -7.68
N LYS A 44 1.76 0.83 -7.44
CA LYS A 44 1.13 0.38 -6.19
C LYS A 44 1.37 -1.10 -5.93
N LYS A 45 1.23 -1.92 -6.97
CA LYS A 45 1.50 -3.36 -6.91
C LYS A 45 2.96 -3.67 -6.57
N ASN A 46 3.91 -3.05 -7.26
CA ASN A 46 5.34 -3.26 -7.03
C ASN A 46 5.72 -2.86 -5.61
N LYS A 47 5.22 -1.72 -5.11
CA LYS A 47 5.45 -1.27 -3.74
C LYS A 47 4.93 -2.28 -2.71
N ARG A 48 3.75 -2.85 -2.95
CA ARG A 48 3.17 -3.89 -2.08
C ARG A 48 3.99 -5.18 -2.11
N GLN A 49 4.38 -5.65 -3.29
CA GLN A 49 5.25 -6.83 -3.45
C GLN A 49 6.60 -6.64 -2.75
N GLN A 50 7.22 -5.46 -2.85
CA GLN A 50 8.42 -5.11 -2.09
C GLN A 50 8.17 -5.14 -0.58
N GLY A 51 7.01 -4.65 -0.13
CA GLY A 51 6.57 -4.76 1.27
C GLY A 51 6.48 -6.20 1.74
N ILE A 52 5.86 -7.09 0.96
CA ILE A 52 5.78 -8.54 1.26
C ILE A 52 7.17 -9.14 1.42
N VAL A 53 8.08 -8.91 0.46
CA VAL A 53 9.44 -9.43 0.51
C VAL A 53 10.20 -8.89 1.73
N GLY A 54 10.02 -7.61 2.06
CA GLY A 54 10.60 -7.01 3.26
C GLY A 54 10.09 -7.64 4.56
N LEU A 55 8.78 -7.90 4.64
CA LEU A 55 8.16 -8.56 5.79
C LEU A 55 8.66 -9.99 5.96
N ILE A 56 8.76 -10.75 4.86
CA ILE A 56 9.30 -12.12 4.86
C ILE A 56 10.78 -12.15 5.27
N ARG A 57 11.56 -11.15 4.84
CA ARG A 57 12.98 -11.04 5.23
C ARG A 57 13.14 -10.81 6.74
N ASN A 58 12.23 -10.05 7.34
CA ASN A 58 12.22 -9.77 8.77
C ASN A 58 11.62 -10.91 9.58
N ASN A 59 10.58 -11.55 9.07
CA ASN A 59 9.87 -12.66 9.70
C ASN A 59 9.57 -13.77 8.67
N PRO A 60 10.42 -14.79 8.56
CA PRO A 60 10.23 -15.84 7.55
C PRO A 60 9.07 -16.78 7.89
N ILE A 61 8.57 -16.82 9.12
CA ILE A 61 7.42 -17.65 9.51
C ILE A 61 6.07 -16.92 9.36
N ILE A 62 6.06 -15.73 8.75
CA ILE A 62 4.85 -14.91 8.60
C ILE A 62 3.76 -15.62 7.78
N THR A 63 2.52 -15.51 8.23
CA THR A 63 1.37 -16.09 7.51
C THR A 63 0.80 -15.14 6.45
N MET A 64 -0.03 -15.65 5.54
CA MET A 64 -0.71 -14.81 4.55
C MET A 64 -1.70 -13.84 5.20
N GLU A 65 -2.35 -14.26 6.29
CA GLU A 65 -3.26 -13.44 7.09
C GLU A 65 -2.51 -12.27 7.71
N GLU A 66 -1.35 -12.53 8.34
CA GLU A 66 -0.52 -11.46 8.93
C GLU A 66 0.04 -10.50 7.88
N LEU A 67 0.38 -10.99 6.68
CA LEU A 67 0.78 -10.14 5.55
C LEU A 67 -0.36 -9.22 5.11
N ALA A 68 -1.59 -9.75 5.07
CA ALA A 68 -2.78 -9.01 4.71
C ALA A 68 -3.08 -7.89 5.71
N GLU A 69 -3.04 -8.21 7.01
CA GLU A 69 -3.23 -7.24 8.10
C GLU A 69 -2.14 -6.16 8.09
N LYS A 70 -0.86 -6.52 7.95
CA LYS A 70 0.25 -5.56 7.97
C LYS A 70 0.28 -4.62 6.77
N LEU A 71 -0.24 -5.06 5.63
CA LEU A 71 -0.27 -4.27 4.40
C LEU A 71 -1.63 -3.61 4.14
N ASP A 72 -2.60 -3.79 5.05
CA ASP A 72 -3.98 -3.32 4.94
C ASP A 72 -4.62 -3.69 3.59
N VAL A 73 -4.48 -4.97 3.21
CA VAL A 73 -5.05 -5.50 1.97
C VAL A 73 -5.79 -6.80 2.22
N ASN A 74 -6.66 -7.16 1.29
CA ASN A 74 -7.36 -8.45 1.35
C ASN A 74 -6.39 -9.62 1.09
N GLU A 75 -6.56 -10.73 1.80
CA GLU A 75 -5.83 -11.99 1.62
C GLU A 75 -5.78 -12.44 0.16
N ARG A 76 -6.86 -12.28 -0.62
CA ARG A 76 -6.88 -12.61 -2.05
C ARG A 76 -5.81 -11.85 -2.83
N THR A 77 -5.53 -10.61 -2.44
CA THR A 77 -4.49 -9.76 -3.06
C THR A 77 -3.11 -10.31 -2.71
N ILE A 78 -2.88 -10.68 -1.45
CA ILE A 78 -1.63 -11.31 -1.01
C ILE A 78 -1.42 -12.63 -1.74
N HIS A 79 -2.43 -13.48 -1.87
CA HIS A 79 -2.30 -14.74 -2.58
C HIS A 79 -1.85 -14.52 -4.03
N ARG A 80 -2.49 -13.58 -4.75
CA ARG A 80 -2.09 -13.23 -6.12
C ARG A 80 -0.65 -12.72 -6.17
N ASP A 81 -0.29 -11.81 -5.27
CA ASP A 81 1.07 -11.26 -5.25
C ASP A 81 2.12 -12.34 -4.90
N MET A 82 1.80 -13.27 -3.99
CA MET A 82 2.66 -14.41 -3.65
C MET A 82 2.84 -15.38 -4.81
N GLU A 83 1.79 -15.64 -5.60
CA GLU A 83 1.88 -16.42 -6.84
C GLU A 83 2.83 -15.77 -7.86
N GLU A 84 2.83 -14.45 -7.95
CA GLU A 84 3.75 -13.71 -8.81
C GLU A 84 5.18 -13.69 -8.26
N LEU A 85 5.31 -13.64 -6.93
CA LEU A 85 6.60 -13.69 -6.24
C LEU A 85 7.17 -15.10 -6.11
N LYS A 86 6.50 -16.17 -6.57
CA LYS A 86 6.95 -17.57 -6.43
C LYS A 86 8.35 -17.86 -7.00
N GLN A 87 8.83 -17.03 -7.93
CA GLN A 87 10.18 -17.14 -8.49
C GLN A 87 11.25 -16.58 -7.55
N ILE A 88 10.87 -15.66 -6.67
CA ILE A 88 11.73 -14.93 -5.73
C ILE A 88 11.55 -15.47 -4.31
N VAL A 89 10.36 -15.92 -3.95
CA VAL A 89 10.00 -16.38 -2.61
C VAL A 89 9.48 -17.82 -2.71
N GLU A 90 9.93 -18.67 -1.80
CA GLU A 90 9.59 -20.09 -1.75
C GLU A 90 9.21 -20.48 -0.33
N HIS A 91 8.12 -21.22 -0.18
CA HIS A 91 7.76 -21.84 1.08
C HIS A 91 8.54 -23.13 1.28
N VAL A 92 9.33 -23.22 2.35
CA VAL A 92 10.14 -24.37 2.71
C VAL A 92 9.59 -24.99 3.98
N GLY A 93 9.23 -26.27 3.92
CA GLY A 93 8.74 -27.04 5.07
C GLY A 93 7.26 -27.40 5.00
N PRO A 94 6.70 -27.94 6.10
CA PRO A 94 5.33 -28.45 6.15
C PRO A 94 4.30 -27.33 6.04
N THR A 95 3.13 -27.60 5.46
CA THR A 95 2.08 -26.59 5.22
C THR A 95 1.66 -25.79 6.47
N LYS A 96 1.80 -26.36 7.67
CA LYS A 96 1.41 -25.73 8.95
C LYS A 96 2.60 -25.31 9.83
N GLY A 97 3.82 -25.26 9.29
CA GLY A 97 5.01 -24.92 10.09
C GLY A 97 6.28 -24.72 9.27
N GLY A 98 6.13 -24.48 7.98
CA GLY A 98 7.22 -24.07 7.12
C GLY A 98 7.52 -22.60 7.31
N TYR A 99 8.54 -22.14 6.59
CA TYR A 99 8.95 -20.76 6.55
C TYR A 99 9.18 -20.34 5.10
N TRP A 100 9.00 -19.06 4.84
CA TRP A 100 9.30 -18.43 3.57
C TRP A 100 10.80 -18.15 3.48
N ARG A 101 11.37 -18.52 2.34
CA ARG A 101 12.76 -18.26 1.98
C ARG A 101 12.81 -17.42 0.72
N ILE A 102 13.67 -16.42 0.70
CA ILE A 102 13.97 -15.63 -0.50
C ILE A 102 15.05 -16.37 -1.30
N LYS A 103 14.74 -16.70 -2.55
CA LYS A 103 15.70 -17.17 -3.55
C LYS A 103 16.59 -16.00 -3.92
N THR A 104 17.84 -16.06 -3.47
CA THR A 104 18.92 -15.14 -3.86
C THR A 104 19.59 -15.65 -5.13
#